data_AF-A0A7Y2TWQ0-F1
#
_entry.id   AF-A0A7Y2TWQ0-F1
#
_cell.length_a   1.000
_cell.length_b   1.000
_cell.length_c   1.000
_cell.angle_alpha   90.00
_cell.angle_beta   90.00
_cell.angle_gamma   90.00
#
_symmetry.space_group_name_H-M   'P 1'
#
loop_
_entity.id
_entity.type
_entity.pdbx_description
1 polymer ?
#
loop_
_entity_poly.entity_id
_entity_poly.type
_entity_poly.pdbx_seq_one_letter_code
_entity_poly.pdbx_strand_id
1 'polypeptide(L)' 'MTSLLNDLKKRRLYNQTVREISNMPLDVAQDLGIYKGEAHALAARAVYGK' A
#
# COMPACT_ATOMS: atom_id res chain seq x y z
N MET A 1 8.46 -20.20 -13.17
CA MET A 1 8.09 -18.76 -13.12
C MET A 1 9.01 -18.09 -12.10
N THR A 2 9.91 -17.21 -12.53
CA THR A 2 11.06 -16.73 -11.74
C THR A 2 10.65 -15.85 -10.56
N SER A 3 10.97 -16.27 -9.33
CA SER A 3 10.67 -15.58 -8.06
C SER A 3 10.99 -14.08 -8.09
N LEU A 4 12.13 -13.70 -8.68
CA LEU A 4 12.57 -12.31 -8.85
C LEU A 4 11.54 -11.41 -9.53
N LEU A 5 10.88 -11.88 -10.60
CA LEU A 5 9.88 -11.08 -11.29
C LEU A 5 8.63 -10.87 -10.43
N ASN A 6 8.28 -11.86 -9.60
CA ASN A 6 7.16 -11.73 -8.67
C ASN A 6 7.49 -10.76 -7.53
N ASP A 7 8.72 -10.80 -7.02
CA ASP A 7 9.17 -9.89 -5.97
C ASP A 7 9.22 -8.43 -6.45
N LEU A 8 9.69 -8.20 -7.69
CA LEU A 8 9.65 -6.88 -8.31
C LEU A 8 8.22 -6.37 -8.51
N LYS A 9 7.29 -7.24 -8.94
CA LYS A 9 5.87 -6.88 -9.06
C LYS A 9 5.26 -6.51 -7.72
N LYS A 10 5.50 -7.30 -6.68
CA LYS A 10 5.04 -6.99 -5.32
C LYS A 10 5.63 -5.68 -4.83
N ARG A 11 6.94 -5.43 -5.05
CA ARG A 11 7.57 -4.17 -4.65
C ARG A 11 6.96 -2.95 -5.34
N ARG A 12 6.65 -3.07 -6.64
CA ARG A 12 5.95 -2.03 -7.39
C ARG A 12 4.55 -1.76 -6.81
N LEU A 13 3.77 -2.82 -6.58
CA LEU A 13 2.42 -2.70 -6.00
C LEU A 13 2.48 -2.07 -4.61
N TYR A 14 3.39 -2.50 -3.76
CA TYR A 14 3.58 -1.92 -2.42
C TYR A 14 3.84 -0.41 -2.49
N ASN A 15 4.80 0.02 -3.31
CA ASN A 15 5.13 1.45 -3.45
C ASN A 15 3.94 2.25 -4.02
N GLN A 16 3.19 1.66 -4.96
CA GLN A 16 1.99 2.27 -5.51
C GLN A 16 0.92 2.46 -4.42
N THR A 17 0.62 1.41 -3.65
CA THR A 17 -0.38 1.47 -2.57
C THR A 17 0.02 2.47 -1.49
N VAL A 18 1.29 2.53 -1.07
CA VAL A 18 1.77 3.56 -0.13
C VAL A 18 1.52 4.95 -0.68
N ARG A 19 1.84 5.18 -1.97
CA ARG A 19 1.64 6.47 -2.61
C ARG A 19 0.17 6.87 -2.68
N GLU A 20 -0.71 5.93 -3.02
CA GLU A 20 -2.15 6.17 -3.11
C GLU A 20 -2.74 6.52 -1.74
N ILE A 21 -2.41 5.76 -0.70
CA ILE A 21 -2.90 6.05 0.67
C ILE A 21 -2.33 7.37 1.19
N SER A 22 -1.05 7.63 0.97
CA SER A 22 -0.39 8.85 1.48
C SER A 22 -0.93 10.13 0.81
N ASN A 23 -1.25 10.04 -0.49
CA ASN A 23 -1.81 11.16 -1.24
C ASN A 23 -3.35 11.23 -1.19
N MET A 24 -3.99 10.32 -0.45
CA MET A 24 -5.44 10.34 -0.29
C MET A 24 -5.89 11.67 0.36
N PRO A 25 -6.94 12.30 -0.19
CA PRO A 25 -7.60 13.43 0.44
C PRO A 25 -7.98 13.10 1.90
N LEU A 26 -7.83 14.07 2.80
CA LEU A 26 -8.00 13.82 4.23
C LEU A 26 -9.44 13.44 4.59
N ASP A 27 -10.41 14.08 3.96
CA ASP A 27 -11.84 13.77 4.01
C ASP A 27 -12.11 12.31 3.61
N VAL A 28 -11.59 11.88 2.45
CA VAL A 28 -11.74 10.48 2.00
C VAL A 28 -11.10 9.50 2.97
N ALA A 29 -9.92 9.83 3.51
CA ALA A 29 -9.24 8.99 4.48
C ALA A 29 -10.06 8.86 5.79
N GLN A 30 -10.71 9.95 6.23
CA GLN A 30 -11.58 9.94 7.41
C GLN A 30 -12.84 9.11 7.18
N ASP A 31 -13.49 9.26 6.02
CA ASP A 31 -14.69 8.49 5.65
C ASP A 31 -14.42 6.98 5.60
N LEU A 32 -13.23 6.60 5.14
CA LEU A 32 -12.80 5.20 5.10
C LEU A 32 -12.24 4.67 6.43
N GLY A 33 -12.10 5.53 7.45
CA GLY A 33 -11.45 5.17 8.72
C GLY A 33 -9.96 4.82 8.56
N ILE A 34 -9.30 5.37 7.55
CA ILE A 34 -7.89 5.10 7.23
C ILE A 34 -7.00 6.18 7.85
N TYR A 35 -6.07 5.75 8.71
CA TYR A 35 -5.01 6.62 9.16
C TYR A 35 -3.84 6.64 8.16
N LYS A 36 -3.62 7.78 7.50
CA LYS A 36 -2.57 7.93 6.47
C LYS A 36 -1.16 7.68 6.99
N GLY A 37 -0.91 7.90 8.28
CA GLY A 37 0.39 7.59 8.91
C GLY A 37 0.74 6.09 8.89
N GLU A 38 -0.26 5.23 8.72
CA GLU A 38 -0.10 3.77 8.60
C GLU A 38 -0.07 3.28 7.14
N ALA A 39 0.09 4.17 6.16
CA ALA A 39 0.13 3.81 4.74
C ALA A 39 1.10 2.64 4.44
N HIS A 40 2.26 2.63 5.08
CA HIS A 40 3.25 1.56 4.95
C HIS A 40 2.78 0.22 5.51
N ALA A 41 2.09 0.22 6.66
CA ALA A 41 1.58 -0.99 7.30
C ALA A 41 0.40 -1.56 6.50
N LEU A 42 -0.52 -0.71 6.05
CA LEU A 42 -1.65 -1.10 5.20
C LEU A 42 -1.18 -1.67 3.86
N ALA A 43 -0.21 -1.02 3.20
CA ALA A 43 0.36 -1.54 1.96
C ALA A 43 1.09 -2.87 2.17
N ALA A 44 1.78 -3.06 3.31
CA ALA A 44 2.44 -4.32 3.62
C ALA A 44 1.43 -5.46 3.82
N ARG A 45 0.35 -5.20 4.56
CA ARG A 45 -0.79 -6.12 4.75
C ARG A 45 -1.41 -6.53 3.42
N ALA A 46 -1.71 -5.55 2.56
CA ALA A 46 -2.40 -5.79 1.29
C ALA A 46 -1.55 -6.58 0.28
N VAL A 47 -0.24 -6.30 0.20
CA VAL A 47 0.63 -6.88 -0.86
C VAL A 47 1.36 -8.14 -0.39
N TYR A 48 1.78 -8.18 0.88
CA TYR A 48 2.59 -9.26 1.42
C TYR A 48 1.83 -10.14 2.42
N GLY A 49 0.66 -9.71 2.92
CA GLY A 49 -0.13 -10.46 3.90
C GLY A 49 0.47 -10.47 5.32
N LYS A 50 1.30 -9.48 5.65
CA LYS A 50 1.96 -9.35 6.96
C LYS A 50 1.09 -8.67 7.99
#